data_AF-A0AAU0MUE1-F1
#
_entry.id   AF-A0AAU0MUE1-F1
#
_cell.length_a   1.000
_cell.length_b   1.000
_cell.length_c   1.000
_cell.angle_alpha   90.00
_cell.angle_beta   90.00
_cell.angle_gamma   90.00
#
_symmetry.space_group_name_H-M   'P 1'
#
loop_
_entity.id
_entity.type
_entity.pdbx_description
1 polymer ?
#
loop_
_entity_poly.entity_id
_entity_poly.type
_entity_poly.pdbx_seq_one_letter_code
_entity_poly.pdbx_strand_id
1 'polypeptide(L)'
;MQKLIQFFALLLLSVSFSAFAQDEGGEVITLESTIVGSQEQPKVLYIIPWKQATSLEKIESTIHSAIDHSFQHQEYSELKREIKLVQQNQSDN
;
A
#
# COMPACT_ATOMS: atom_id res chain seq x y z
N MET A 1 35.65 -6.48 51.16
CA MET A 1 36.34 -6.29 49.87
C MET A 1 36.16 -7.47 48.93
N GLN A 2 36.52 -8.70 49.30
CA GLN A 2 36.46 -9.88 48.42
C GLN A 2 35.06 -10.20 47.85
N LYS A 3 34.00 -10.11 48.67
CA LYS A 3 32.62 -10.35 48.20
C LYS A 3 32.16 -9.32 47.16
N LEU A 4 32.59 -8.06 47.28
CA LEU A 4 32.25 -7.00 46.33
C LEU A 4 32.91 -7.24 44.96
N ILE A 5 34.15 -7.73 44.97
CA ILE A 5 34.90 -8.12 43.77
C ILE A 5 34.23 -9.32 43.08
N GLN A 6 33.72 -10.29 43.85
CA GLN A 6 32.99 -11.43 43.30
C GLN A 6 31.66 -11.01 42.66
N PHE A 7 30.91 -10.11 43.28
CA PHE A 7 29.68 -9.55 42.69
C PHE A 7 29.98 -8.76 41.41
N PHE A 8 31.05 -7.98 41.39
CA PHE A 8 31.47 -7.22 40.21
C PHE A 8 31.94 -8.14 39.07
N ALA A 9 32.66 -9.22 39.39
CA ALA A 9 33.07 -10.23 38.41
C ALA A 9 31.87 -11.00 37.84
N LEU A 10 30.87 -11.32 38.66
CA LEU A 10 29.64 -11.95 38.22
C LEU A 10 28.82 -11.04 37.28
N LEU A 11 28.74 -9.75 37.62
CA LEU A 11 28.09 -8.72 36.79
C LEU A 11 28.78 -8.60 35.43
N LEU A 12 30.11 -8.56 35.41
CA LEU A 12 30.90 -8.52 34.17
C LEU A 12 30.67 -9.76 33.30
N LEU A 13 30.58 -10.94 33.90
CA LEU A 13 30.34 -12.19 33.17
C LEU A 13 28.96 -12.21 32.51
N SER A 14 27.93 -11.66 33.16
CA SER A 14 26.57 -11.57 32.60
C SER A 14 26.46 -10.61 31.40
N VAL A 15 27.27 -9.55 31.34
CA VAL A 15 27.25 -8.60 30.22
C VAL A 15 27.89 -9.18 28.95
N SER A 16 28.85 -10.11 29.09
CA SER A 16 29.48 -10.79 27.95
C SER A 16 28.53 -11.72 27.19
N PHE A 17 27.47 -12.25 27.84
CA PHE A 17 26.51 -13.14 27.20
C PHE A 17 25.57 -12.42 26.22
N SER A 18 25.27 -11.13 26.43
CA SER A 18 24.43 -10.33 25.54
C SER A 18 25.10 -9.89 24.24
N ALA A 19 26.43 -10.05 24.11
CA ALA A 19 27.18 -9.65 22.92
C ALA A 19 27.06 -10.66 21.75
N PHE A 20 26.71 -11.92 22.03
CA PHE A 20 26.61 -12.98 21.00
C PHE A 20 25.24 -13.05 20.33
N ALA A 21 24.27 -12.20 20.72
CA ALA A 21 22.92 -12.22 20.17
C ALA A 21 22.66 -11.20 19.05
N GLN A 22 23.70 -10.47 18.61
CA GLN A 22 23.56 -9.34 17.66
C GLN A 22 24.02 -9.66 16.23
N ASP A 23 24.39 -10.90 15.92
CA ASP A 23 24.91 -11.26 14.59
C ASP A 23 24.08 -12.38 13.92
N GLU A 24 22.81 -12.08 13.68
CA GLU A 24 22.13 -12.57 12.49
C GLU A 24 21.57 -11.33 11.80
N GLY A 25 22.48 -10.55 11.22
CA GLY A 25 22.15 -9.56 10.21
C GLY A 25 21.33 -10.28 9.14
N GLY A 26 20.01 -10.11 9.24
CA GLY A 26 19.02 -10.91 8.55
C GLY A 26 19.44 -11.16 7.11
N GLU A 27 19.64 -12.44 6.79
CA GLU A 27 20.05 -12.88 5.47
C GLU A 27 19.15 -12.21 4.44
N VAL A 28 19.72 -11.30 3.64
CA VAL A 28 18.98 -10.54 2.64
C VAL A 28 18.68 -11.50 1.49
N ILE A 29 17.55 -12.17 1.58
CA ILE A 29 17.06 -13.05 0.52
C ILE A 29 16.50 -12.16 -0.60
N THR A 30 17.25 -12.02 -1.68
CA THR A 30 16.82 -11.29 -2.89
C THR A 30 15.86 -12.16 -3.69
N LEU A 31 14.57 -11.87 -3.65
CA LEU A 31 13.55 -12.57 -4.44
C LEU A 31 13.43 -11.91 -5.82
N GLU A 32 13.76 -12.64 -6.88
CA GLU A 32 13.53 -12.20 -8.26
C GLU A 32 12.26 -12.86 -8.82
N SER A 33 11.36 -12.05 -9.37
CA SER A 33 10.13 -12.52 -10.03
C SER A 33 10.07 -11.98 -11.44
N THR A 34 10.06 -12.86 -12.44
CA THR A 34 9.87 -12.48 -13.85
C THR A 34 8.37 -12.42 -14.17
N ILE A 35 7.84 -11.23 -14.40
CA ILE A 35 6.46 -11.04 -14.84
C ILE A 35 6.44 -11.12 -16.37
N VAL A 36 5.89 -12.20 -16.91
CA VAL A 36 5.62 -12.32 -18.35
C VAL A 36 4.21 -11.77 -18.61
N GLY A 37 4.13 -10.66 -19.35
CA GLY A 37 2.86 -10.09 -19.78
C GLY A 37 2.13 -11.02 -20.77
N SER A 38 0.80 -10.94 -20.80
CA SER A 38 -0.01 -11.68 -21.78
C SER A 38 0.45 -11.35 -23.21
N GLN A 39 0.79 -12.37 -23.98
CA GLN A 39 1.16 -12.26 -25.40
C GLN A 39 -0.06 -12.32 -26.33
N GLU A 40 -1.27 -12.24 -25.79
CA GLU A 40 -2.48 -12.21 -26.61
C GLU A 40 -2.55 -10.92 -27.42
N GLN A 41 -2.89 -11.07 -28.72
CA GLN A 41 -3.07 -9.92 -29.61
C GLN A 41 -4.23 -9.07 -29.11
N PRO A 42 -4.06 -7.74 -28.92
CA PRO A 42 -5.14 -6.87 -28.50
C PRO A 42 -6.23 -6.86 -29.57
N LYS A 43 -7.46 -7.23 -29.17
CA LYS A 43 -8.61 -7.20 -30.08
C LYS A 43 -9.02 -5.75 -30.35
N VAL A 44 -9.14 -5.39 -31.63
CA VAL A 44 -9.59 -4.06 -32.03
C VAL A 44 -11.12 -4.01 -31.99
N LEU A 45 -11.65 -3.17 -31.10
CA LEU A 45 -13.09 -2.92 -30.97
C LEU A 45 -13.45 -1.59 -31.65
N TYR A 46 -14.46 -1.60 -32.51
CA TYR A 46 -14.99 -0.38 -33.15
C TYR A 46 -16.27 0.07 -32.45
N ILE A 47 -16.23 1.23 -31.81
CA ILE A 47 -17.37 1.83 -31.12
C ILE A 47 -18.05 2.84 -32.05
N ILE A 48 -19.32 2.60 -32.37
CA ILE A 48 -20.15 3.56 -33.12
C ILE A 48 -21.02 4.30 -32.09
N PRO A 49 -20.78 5.60 -31.84
CA PRO A 49 -21.37 6.30 -30.69
C PRO A 49 -22.89 6.46 -30.78
N TRP A 50 -23.46 6.51 -31.98
CA TRP A 50 -24.89 6.72 -32.20
C TRP A 50 -25.70 5.42 -32.38
N LYS A 51 -25.05 4.25 -32.39
CA LYS A 51 -25.70 2.96 -32.66
C LYS A 51 -25.73 2.13 -31.37
N GLN A 52 -26.94 1.86 -30.87
CA GLN A 52 -27.13 1.02 -29.70
C GLN A 52 -26.72 -0.43 -30.03
N ALA A 53 -25.81 -1.00 -29.24
CA ALA A 53 -25.31 -2.35 -29.44
C ALA A 53 -26.44 -3.36 -29.29
N THR A 54 -26.71 -4.13 -30.35
CA THR A 54 -27.84 -5.07 -30.43
C THR A 54 -27.54 -6.41 -29.75
N SER A 55 -26.27 -6.71 -29.43
CA SER A 55 -25.88 -7.92 -28.69
C SER A 55 -25.38 -7.55 -27.30
N LEU A 56 -25.98 -8.20 -26.30
CA LEU A 56 -25.70 -8.13 -24.87
C LEU A 56 -24.30 -8.64 -24.52
N GLU A 57 -23.27 -7.93 -24.94
CA GLU A 57 -22.12 -7.71 -24.07
C GLU A 57 -22.25 -6.24 -23.68
N LYS A 58 -23.23 -5.95 -22.83
CA LYS A 58 -23.32 -4.67 -22.14
C LYS A 58 -22.01 -4.60 -21.37
N ILE A 59 -21.00 -3.95 -21.95
CA ILE A 59 -19.78 -3.62 -21.24
C ILE A 59 -20.28 -2.86 -20.01
N GLU A 60 -20.28 -3.51 -18.86
CA GLU A 60 -20.52 -2.87 -17.57
C GLU A 60 -19.33 -1.96 -17.33
N SER A 61 -19.29 -0.86 -18.07
CA SER A 61 -18.25 0.12 -17.94
C SER A 61 -18.51 0.83 -16.63
N THR A 62 -17.64 0.62 -15.65
CA THR A 62 -17.57 1.43 -14.43
C THR A 62 -17.34 2.91 -14.75
N ILE A 63 -16.90 3.22 -15.99
CA ILE A 63 -16.74 4.57 -16.53
C ILE A 63 -18.01 5.40 -16.37
N HIS A 64 -19.19 4.87 -16.66
CA HIS A 64 -20.41 5.68 -16.53
C HIS A 64 -20.67 6.05 -15.07
N SER A 65 -20.55 5.07 -14.17
CA SER A 65 -20.66 5.30 -12.71
C SER A 65 -19.57 6.24 -12.17
N ALA A 66 -18.35 6.17 -12.70
CA ALA A 66 -17.25 7.03 -12.29
C ALA A 66 -17.44 8.46 -12.78
N ILE A 67 -17.87 8.66 -14.03
CA ILE A 67 -18.22 9.97 -14.58
C ILE A 67 -19.36 10.57 -13.78
N ASP A 68 -20.43 9.81 -13.55
CA ASP A 68 -21.56 10.32 -12.77
C ASP A 68 -21.10 10.70 -11.37
N HIS A 69 -20.34 9.85 -10.67
CA HIS A 69 -19.85 10.15 -9.33
C HIS A 69 -18.92 11.37 -9.27
N SER A 70 -17.98 11.51 -10.21
CA SER A 70 -16.98 12.58 -10.20
C SER A 70 -17.52 13.93 -10.69
N PHE A 71 -18.56 13.93 -11.54
CA PHE A 71 -19.12 15.15 -12.15
C PHE A 71 -20.54 15.46 -11.67
N GLN A 72 -21.00 14.85 -10.58
CA GLN A 72 -22.23 15.31 -9.92
C GLN A 72 -22.08 16.74 -9.42
N HIS A 73 -23.20 17.46 -9.41
CA HIS A 73 -23.28 18.79 -8.81
C HIS A 73 -22.94 18.70 -7.32
N GLN A 74 -21.94 19.46 -6.89
CA GLN A 74 -21.53 19.58 -5.50
C GLN A 74 -21.54 21.05 -5.08
N GLU A 75 -22.20 21.32 -3.96
CA GLU A 75 -22.25 22.67 -3.40
C GLU A 75 -20.88 23.07 -2.84
N TYR A 76 -20.51 24.34 -3.05
CA TYR A 76 -19.19 24.86 -2.66
C TYR A 76 -18.90 24.71 -1.15
N SER A 77 -19.92 24.87 -0.30
CA SER A 77 -19.81 24.69 1.14
C SER A 77 -19.48 23.25 1.54
N GLU A 78 -20.05 22.28 0.83
CA GLU A 78 -19.84 20.85 1.06
C GLU A 78 -18.41 20.45 0.70
N LEU A 79 -17.95 20.87 -0.49
CA LEU A 79 -16.56 20.66 -0.93
C LEU A 79 -15.54 21.25 0.04
N LYS A 80 -15.77 22.48 0.51
CA LYS A 80 -14.88 23.15 1.47
C LYS A 80 -14.81 22.38 2.79
N ARG A 81 -15.92 21.81 3.25
CA ARG A 81 -15.96 20.98 4.46
C ARG A 81 -15.20 19.68 4.28
N GLU A 82 -15.37 19.03 3.14
CA GLU A 82 -14.68 17.77 2.81
C GLU A 82 -13.17 17.94 2.76
N ILE A 83 -12.67 18.97 2.07
CA ILE A 83 -11.23 19.29 2.02
C ILE A 83 -10.67 19.46 3.43
N LYS A 84 -11.39 20.17 4.31
CA LYS A 84 -10.97 20.37 5.71
C LYS A 84 -10.89 19.05 6.48
N LEU A 85 -11.87 18.16 6.30
CA LEU A 85 -11.89 16.85 6.95
C LEU A 85 -10.74 15.96 6.47
N VAL A 86 -10.46 15.94 5.16
CA VAL A 86 -9.35 15.18 4.59
C VAL A 86 -8.01 15.67 5.14
N GLN A 87 -7.81 16.99 5.19
CA GLN A 87 -6.59 17.59 5.75
C GLN A 87 -6.41 17.25 7.23
N GLN A 88 -7.49 17.26 8.00
CA GLN A 88 -7.46 16.90 9.42
C GLN A 88 -7.09 15.41 9.63
N ASN A 89 -7.67 14.52 8.84
CA ASN A 89 -7.35 13.09 8.90
C ASN A 89 -5.89 12.79 8.48
N GLN A 90 -5.29 13.64 7.65
CA GLN A 90 -3.87 13.52 7.27
C GLN A 90 -2.91 14.05 8.34
N SER A 91 -3.35 14.98 9.19
CA SER A 91 -2.53 15.48 10.31
C SER A 91 -2.59 14.61 11.57
N ASP A 92 -3.61 13.75 11.68
CA ASP A 92 -3.81 12.85 12.82
C ASP A 92 -3.10 11.48 12.66
N ASN A 93 -2.44 11.25 11.51
CA ASN A 93 -1.59 10.08 11.20
C ASN A 93 -0.12 10.50 11.05
#